data_AF-A0A371GFI6-F1
#
_entry.id   AF-A0A371GFI6-F1
#
_cell.length_a   1.000
_cell.length_b   1.000
_cell.length_c   1.000
_cell.angle_alpha   90.00
_cell.angle_beta   90.00
_cell.angle_gamma   90.00
#
_symmetry.space_group_name_H-M   'P 1'
#
loop_
_entity.id
_entity.type
_entity.pdbx_description
1 polymer ?
#
loop_
_entity_poly.entity_id
_entity_poly.type
_entity_poly.pdbx_seq_one_letter_code
_entity_poly.pdbx_strand_id
1 'polypeptide(L)'
;MEEVHERTFGTRTNGHTLARKILRVDYYWTKMESDCYQHVKRCMKCQVYVDNIHVAPSDLHNLTSPWPFTMWGLDMIGPIEPKTSNGHRFILVAIDYLTKWVKAASYASITKSVMVKFFKRDIICQYNLLAHVIINNGTNLNNKMMTELCKQFKIKHHNSTPYRPKMNGVVEAAKKNIKKIVQKMVVTYKD
;
A
#
# COMPACT_ATOMS: atom_id res chain seq x y z
N MET A 1 3.57 38.88 -14.37
CA MET A 1 3.69 37.41 -14.34
C MET A 1 3.37 36.86 -12.95
N GLU A 2 4.07 37.32 -11.90
CA GLU A 2 3.82 36.95 -10.50
C GLU A 2 2.37 37.10 -10.09
N GLU A 3 1.76 38.26 -10.34
CA GLU A 3 0.36 38.52 -9.97
C GLU A 3 -0.63 37.53 -10.63
N VAL A 4 -0.41 37.16 -11.90
CA VAL A 4 -1.25 36.19 -12.64
C VAL A 4 -1.01 34.76 -12.14
N HIS A 5 0.19 34.47 -11.64
CA HIS A 5 0.57 33.17 -11.10
C HIS A 5 0.10 32.97 -9.64
N GLU A 6 0.10 34.04 -8.84
CA GLU A 6 -0.18 34.01 -7.40
C GLU A 6 -1.61 34.40 -7.00
N ARG A 7 -2.42 34.93 -7.93
CA ARG A 7 -3.82 35.27 -7.66
C ARG A 7 -4.59 34.11 -7.02
N THR A 8 -5.23 34.44 -5.90
CA THR A 8 -5.80 33.56 -4.86
C THR A 8 -6.87 32.56 -5.33
N PHE A 9 -7.34 32.67 -6.57
CA PHE A 9 -8.36 31.78 -7.17
C PHE A 9 -7.92 31.17 -8.52
N GLY A 10 -6.69 31.41 -8.97
CA GLY A 10 -6.15 30.81 -10.19
C GLY A 10 -5.65 29.40 -9.92
N THR A 11 -6.20 28.40 -10.62
CA THR A 11 -5.60 27.07 -10.72
C THR A 11 -4.09 27.22 -10.99
N ARG A 12 -3.24 26.72 -10.08
CA ARG A 12 -1.77 26.72 -10.24
C ARG A 12 -1.45 25.95 -11.51
N THR A 13 -1.14 26.69 -12.56
CA THR A 13 -1.19 26.20 -13.94
C THR A 13 0.23 26.03 -14.47
N ASN A 14 0.44 25.03 -15.33
CA ASN A 14 1.76 24.81 -15.95
C ASN A 14 2.23 26.06 -16.73
N GLY A 15 3.54 26.19 -16.97
CA GLY A 15 4.13 27.37 -17.63
C GLY A 15 3.46 27.74 -18.95
N HIS A 16 3.04 26.74 -19.72
CA HIS A 16 2.28 26.93 -20.96
C HIS A 16 0.91 27.59 -20.73
N THR A 17 0.16 27.17 -19.71
CA THR A 17 -1.16 27.75 -19.40
C THR A 17 -1.02 29.15 -18.81
N LEU A 18 0.05 29.41 -18.05
CA LEU A 18 0.38 30.75 -17.57
C LEU A 18 0.63 31.72 -18.74
N ALA A 19 1.42 31.31 -19.73
CA ALA A 19 1.67 32.11 -20.93
C ALA A 19 0.36 32.42 -21.70
N ARG A 20 -0.52 31.42 -21.86
CA ARG A 20 -1.84 31.62 -22.47
C ARG A 20 -2.76 32.56 -21.69
N LYS A 21 -2.70 32.56 -20.36
CA LYS A 21 -3.49 33.49 -19.51
C LYS A 21 -2.99 34.92 -19.66
N ILE A 22 -1.68 35.12 -19.72
CA ILE A 22 -1.03 36.42 -19.90
C ILE A 22 -1.36 37.00 -21.29
N LEU A 23 -1.37 36.15 -22.33
CA LEU A 23 -1.85 36.52 -23.66
C LEU A 23 -3.30 36.98 -23.66
N ARG A 24 -4.18 36.33 -22.88
CA ARG A 24 -5.61 36.67 -22.82
C ARG A 24 -5.91 37.98 -22.09
N VAL A 25 -4.94 38.53 -21.37
CA VAL A 25 -5.01 39.86 -20.76
C VAL A 25 -4.18 40.88 -21.56
N ASP A 26 -3.94 40.57 -22.85
CA ASP A 26 -3.30 41.43 -23.86
C ASP A 26 -1.82 41.79 -23.61
N TYR A 27 -1.09 40.95 -22.89
CA TYR A 27 0.37 41.09 -22.74
C TYR A 27 1.12 40.04 -23.56
N TYR A 28 2.19 40.46 -24.24
CA TYR A 28 3.02 39.59 -25.07
C TYR A 28 4.50 40.03 -25.05
N TRP A 29 5.41 39.06 -25.10
CA TRP A 29 6.82 39.27 -25.44
C TRP A 29 7.46 37.99 -25.99
N THR A 30 8.57 38.13 -26.71
CA THR A 30 9.18 37.08 -27.54
C THR A 30 9.59 35.81 -26.79
N LYS A 31 9.98 35.92 -25.51
CA LYS A 31 10.43 34.79 -24.68
C LYS A 31 9.41 34.36 -23.62
N MET A 32 8.17 34.83 -23.73
CA MET A 32 7.13 34.66 -22.71
C MET A 32 6.90 33.21 -22.28
N GLU A 33 6.83 32.27 -23.21
CA GLU A 33 6.59 30.87 -22.88
C GLU A 33 7.76 30.29 -22.06
N SER A 34 9.00 30.57 -22.47
CA SER A 34 10.21 30.18 -21.74
C SER A 34 10.26 30.80 -20.36
N ASP A 35 9.96 32.10 -20.25
CA ASP A 35 9.99 32.81 -18.97
C ASP A 35 8.90 32.31 -18.02
N CYS A 36 7.69 32.04 -18.52
CA CYS A 36 6.62 31.41 -17.75
C CYS A 36 7.00 30.00 -17.29
N TYR A 37 7.66 29.21 -18.13
CA TYR A 37 8.17 27.90 -17.75
C TYR A 37 9.23 27.99 -16.64
N GLN A 38 10.22 28.89 -16.79
CA GLN A 38 11.26 29.09 -15.78
C GLN A 38 10.68 29.61 -14.46
N HIS A 39 9.68 30.48 -14.52
CA HIS A 39 8.99 31.00 -13.34
C HIS A 39 8.26 29.88 -12.56
N VAL A 40 7.48 29.05 -13.26
CA VAL A 40 6.80 27.89 -12.63
C VAL A 40 7.81 26.85 -12.12
N LYS A 41 8.93 26.67 -12.81
CA LYS A 41 10.03 25.78 -12.40
C LYS A 41 10.69 26.23 -11.09
N ARG A 42 10.87 27.55 -10.90
CA ARG A 42 11.45 28.12 -9.68
C ARG A 42 10.45 28.23 -8.52
N CYS A 43 9.14 28.19 -8.81
CA CYS A 43 8.09 28.27 -7.80
C CYS A 43 8.03 27.01 -6.93
N MET A 44 8.51 27.10 -5.69
CA MET A 44 8.49 25.99 -4.72
C MET A 44 7.08 25.42 -4.50
N LYS A 45 6.07 26.30 -4.43
CA LYS A 45 4.65 25.89 -4.28
C LYS A 45 4.11 25.15 -5.52
N CYS A 46 4.72 25.29 -6.69
CA CYS A 46 4.38 24.48 -7.85
C CYS A 46 5.17 23.16 -7.83
N GLN A 47 6.45 23.19 -7.47
CA GLN A 47 7.30 21.99 -7.42
C GLN A 47 6.85 20.97 -6.35
N VAL A 48 6.39 21.44 -5.19
CA VAL A 48 5.97 20.57 -4.08
C VAL A 48 4.63 19.89 -4.34
N TYR A 49 3.70 20.55 -5.05
CA TYR A 49 2.33 20.09 -5.25
C TYR A 49 2.06 19.55 -6.66
N VAL A 50 3.05 19.58 -7.56
CA VAL A 50 2.96 18.93 -8.87
C VAL A 50 3.07 17.42 -8.68
N ASP A 51 2.11 16.69 -9.26
CA ASP A 51 2.22 15.24 -9.42
C ASP A 51 3.37 14.94 -10.38
N ASN A 52 4.54 14.58 -9.83
CA ASN A 52 5.71 14.18 -10.62
C ASN A 52 5.48 12.79 -11.22
N ILE A 53 4.82 12.72 -12.38
CA ILE A 53 4.58 11.47 -13.14
C ILE A 53 5.88 10.99 -13.85
N HIS A 54 6.95 11.78 -13.83
CA HIS A 54 8.25 11.44 -14.43
C HIS A 54 9.14 10.52 -13.57
N VAL A 55 8.56 9.71 -12.68
CA VAL A 55 9.32 8.64 -12.03
C VAL A 55 9.56 7.57 -13.09
N ALA A 56 10.83 7.30 -13.40
CA ALA A 56 11.21 6.18 -14.26
C ALA A 56 10.48 4.91 -13.77
N PRO A 57 9.90 4.09 -14.66
CA PRO A 57 9.31 2.82 -14.27
C PRO A 57 10.34 2.05 -13.47
N SER A 58 10.12 1.89 -12.16
CA SER A 58 10.95 1.00 -11.37
C SER A 58 10.66 -0.41 -11.84
N ASP A 59 11.70 -1.24 -12.02
CA ASP A 59 11.54 -2.64 -12.36
C ASP A 59 10.52 -3.29 -11.42
N LEU A 60 9.42 -3.72 -12.01
CA LEU A 60 8.42 -4.52 -11.32
C LEU A 60 9.00 -5.93 -11.23
N HIS A 61 9.61 -6.25 -10.09
CA HIS A 61 9.81 -7.64 -9.70
C HIS A 61 8.43 -8.25 -9.44
N ASN A 62 7.79 -8.77 -10.50
CA ASN A 62 6.60 -9.57 -10.36
C ASN A 62 6.97 -10.82 -9.56
N LEU A 63 6.58 -10.82 -8.28
CA LEU A 63 6.60 -12.01 -7.45
C LEU A 63 5.49 -12.94 -7.96
N THR A 64 5.83 -13.76 -8.95
CA THR A 64 4.97 -14.84 -9.44
C THR A 64 5.34 -16.11 -8.70
N SER A 65 4.37 -16.70 -8.00
CA SER A 65 4.59 -18.00 -7.39
C SER A 65 4.57 -19.08 -8.47
N PRO A 66 5.57 -19.97 -8.55
CA PRO A 66 5.62 -21.00 -9.58
C PRO A 66 4.60 -22.12 -9.36
N TRP A 67 4.17 -22.36 -8.12
CA TRP A 67 3.24 -23.45 -7.76
C TRP A 67 2.30 -23.02 -6.62
N PRO A 68 1.11 -23.63 -6.49
CA PRO A 68 0.21 -23.37 -5.37
C PRO A 68 0.91 -23.52 -4.02
N PHE A 69 0.54 -22.68 -3.05
CA PHE A 69 0.99 -22.74 -1.65
C PHE A 69 2.50 -22.55 -1.41
N THR A 70 3.24 -22.18 -2.46
CA THR A 70 4.69 -21.99 -2.39
C THR A 70 5.06 -20.59 -1.87
N MET A 71 4.20 -19.60 -2.09
CA MET A 71 4.43 -18.22 -1.68
C MET A 71 3.20 -17.59 -1.04
N TRP A 72 3.37 -17.12 0.19
CA TRP A 72 2.29 -16.55 0.98
C TRP A 72 2.54 -15.10 1.36
N GLY A 73 1.51 -14.29 1.30
CA GLY A 73 1.49 -12.92 1.81
C GLY A 73 0.80 -12.87 3.16
N LEU A 74 1.49 -12.37 4.18
CA LEU A 74 0.95 -12.15 5.52
C LEU A 74 0.67 -10.67 5.73
N ASP A 75 -0.55 -10.37 6.18
CA ASP A 75 -0.96 -9.03 6.58
C ASP A 75 -1.93 -9.07 7.77
N MET A 76 -2.13 -7.91 8.37
CA MET A 76 -2.98 -7.70 9.54
C MET A 76 -4.05 -6.66 9.26
N ILE A 77 -5.28 -6.95 9.67
CA ILE A 77 -6.38 -5.99 9.72
C ILE A 77 -6.60 -5.56 11.16
N GLY A 78 -6.58 -4.26 11.42
CA GLY A 78 -7.13 -3.71 12.66
C GLY A 78 -6.72 -2.27 12.94
N PRO A 79 -7.03 -1.79 14.16
CA PRO A 79 -8.06 -2.34 15.04
C PRO A 79 -9.47 -2.20 14.43
N ILE A 80 -10.32 -3.20 14.64
CA ILE A 80 -11.74 -3.16 14.30
C ILE A 80 -12.49 -2.57 15.49
N GLU A 81 -13.33 -1.58 15.23
CA GLU A 81 -14.15 -0.90 16.23
C GLU A 81 -15.63 -0.88 15.78
N PRO A 82 -16.59 -1.19 16.67
CA PRO A 82 -16.40 -1.64 18.06
C PRO A 82 -15.78 -3.04 18.15
N LYS A 83 -15.23 -3.40 19.33
CA LYS A 83 -14.72 -4.76 19.56
C LYS A 83 -15.85 -5.76 19.38
N THR A 84 -15.53 -6.95 18.87
CA THR A 84 -16.49 -8.05 18.82
C THR A 84 -16.85 -8.51 20.24
N SER A 85 -17.96 -9.26 20.39
CA SER A 85 -18.44 -9.76 21.69
C SER A 85 -17.39 -10.59 22.46
N ASN A 86 -16.50 -11.29 21.76
CA ASN A 86 -15.37 -12.03 22.34
C ASN A 86 -14.10 -11.17 22.58
N GLY A 87 -14.19 -9.85 22.43
CA GLY A 87 -13.08 -8.92 22.65
C GLY A 87 -12.03 -8.88 21.52
N HIS A 88 -12.25 -9.62 20.43
CA HIS A 88 -11.35 -9.61 19.28
C HIS A 88 -11.43 -8.28 18.53
N ARG A 89 -10.27 -7.77 18.09
CA ARG A 89 -10.18 -6.48 17.38
C ARG A 89 -9.19 -6.50 16.21
N PHE A 90 -8.51 -7.62 15.99
CA PHE A 90 -7.59 -7.77 14.88
C PHE A 90 -7.87 -9.06 14.12
N ILE A 91 -7.53 -9.09 12.82
CA ILE A 91 -7.58 -10.27 11.98
C ILE A 91 -6.22 -10.44 11.31
N LEU A 92 -5.56 -11.58 11.55
CA LEU A 92 -4.40 -12.00 10.76
C LEU A 92 -4.89 -12.68 9.51
N VAL A 93 -4.28 -12.34 8.37
CA VAL A 93 -4.64 -12.88 7.06
C VAL A 93 -3.38 -13.38 6.36
N ALA A 94 -3.43 -14.61 5.85
CA ALA A 94 -2.44 -15.20 4.97
C ALA A 94 -3.08 -15.50 3.63
N ILE A 95 -2.42 -15.13 2.53
CA ILE A 95 -2.95 -15.29 1.18
C ILE A 95 -1.91 -15.97 0.31
N ASP A 96 -2.28 -17.06 -0.33
CA ASP A 96 -1.45 -17.69 -1.34
C ASP A 96 -1.43 -16.83 -2.62
N TYR A 97 -0.23 -16.55 -3.13
CA TYR A 97 -0.06 -15.66 -4.27
C TYR A 97 -0.58 -16.23 -5.58
N LEU A 98 -0.58 -17.56 -5.76
CA LEU A 98 -1.06 -18.18 -7.01
C LEU A 98 -2.59 -18.37 -6.98
N THR A 99 -3.07 -19.18 -6.05
CA THR A 99 -4.48 -19.60 -5.97
C THR A 99 -5.40 -18.54 -5.38
N LYS A 100 -4.83 -17.50 -4.75
CA LYS A 100 -5.55 -16.50 -3.95
C LYS A 100 -6.27 -17.11 -2.74
N TRP A 101 -5.87 -18.32 -2.32
CA TRP A 101 -6.43 -18.96 -1.15
C TRP A 101 -6.18 -18.14 0.11
N VAL A 102 -7.23 -17.90 0.90
CA VAL A 102 -7.18 -17.04 2.08
C VAL A 102 -7.31 -17.87 3.36
N LYS A 103 -6.39 -17.66 4.29
CA LYS A 103 -6.51 -18.09 5.69
C LYS A 103 -6.61 -16.87 6.58
N ALA A 104 -7.64 -16.80 7.41
CA ALA A 104 -7.85 -15.69 8.33
C ALA A 104 -8.18 -16.18 9.75
N ALA A 105 -7.65 -15.50 10.76
CA ALA A 105 -7.95 -15.76 12.17
C ALA A 105 -8.04 -14.44 12.96
N SER A 106 -9.00 -14.34 13.87
CA SER A 106 -9.23 -13.13 14.68
C SER A 106 -8.58 -13.24 16.06
N TYR A 107 -8.14 -12.10 16.61
CA TYR A 107 -7.44 -12.00 17.90
C TYR A 107 -7.81 -10.73 18.67
N ALA A 108 -7.78 -10.82 20.01
CA ALA A 108 -7.93 -9.67 20.92
C ALA A 108 -6.70 -8.75 20.93
N SER A 109 -5.51 -9.32 20.86
CA SER A 109 -4.25 -8.61 20.73
C SER A 109 -3.30 -9.41 19.85
N ILE A 110 -2.45 -8.71 19.09
CA ILE A 110 -1.45 -9.36 18.24
C ILE A 110 -0.11 -9.23 18.92
N THR A 111 0.31 -10.33 19.54
CA THR A 111 1.67 -10.48 20.04
C THR A 111 2.53 -11.23 19.02
N LYS A 112 3.83 -11.08 19.18
CA LYS A 112 4.85 -11.81 18.42
C LYS A 112 4.65 -13.33 18.43
N SER A 113 4.26 -13.90 19.58
CA SER A 113 4.05 -15.34 19.73
C SER A 113 2.78 -15.83 19.02
N VAL A 114 1.70 -15.04 19.05
CA VAL A 114 0.45 -15.35 18.34
C VAL A 114 0.69 -15.48 16.84
N MET A 115 1.50 -14.60 16.27
CA MET A 115 1.82 -14.61 14.84
C MET A 115 2.66 -15.82 14.42
N VAL A 116 3.71 -16.13 15.19
CA VAL A 116 4.53 -17.32 14.96
C VAL A 116 3.68 -18.58 15.07
N LYS A 117 2.78 -18.63 16.06
CA LYS A 117 1.85 -19.75 16.25
C LYS A 117 0.88 -19.89 15.07
N PHE A 118 0.29 -18.79 14.61
CA PHE A 118 -0.58 -18.76 13.43
C PHE A 118 0.17 -19.24 12.19
N PHE A 119 1.34 -18.68 11.89
CA PHE A 119 2.10 -19.07 10.70
C PHE A 119 2.55 -20.53 10.75
N LYS A 120 3.07 -20.99 11.89
CA LYS A 120 3.50 -22.39 12.04
C LYS A 120 2.33 -23.35 11.91
N ARG A 121 1.24 -23.14 12.66
CA ARG A 121 0.11 -24.08 12.72
C ARG A 121 -0.74 -24.04 11.46
N ASP A 122 -1.10 -22.84 11.01
CA ASP A 122 -2.14 -22.65 9.99
C ASP A 122 -1.57 -22.61 8.57
N ILE A 123 -0.26 -22.42 8.42
CA ILE A 123 0.42 -22.32 7.11
C ILE A 123 1.47 -23.42 6.97
N ILE A 124 2.52 -23.45 7.80
CA ILE A 124 3.62 -24.42 7.65
C ILE A 124 3.11 -25.86 7.81
N CYS A 125 2.46 -26.19 8.94
CA CYS A 125 2.03 -27.55 9.22
C CYS A 125 0.91 -28.07 8.30
N GLN A 126 0.16 -27.18 7.65
CA GLN A 126 -0.93 -27.58 6.75
C GLN A 126 -0.44 -27.80 5.31
N TYR A 127 0.50 -26.98 4.84
CA TYR A 127 0.85 -26.93 3.42
C TYR A 127 2.27 -27.42 3.10
N ASN A 128 3.16 -27.52 4.10
CA ASN A 128 4.52 -28.12 4.09
C ASN A 128 5.54 -27.65 3.03
N LEU A 129 5.13 -27.07 1.90
CA LEU A 129 5.98 -26.67 0.76
C LEU A 129 6.06 -25.14 0.60
N LEU A 130 6.33 -24.44 1.70
CA LEU A 130 6.57 -22.99 1.64
C LEU A 130 8.00 -22.68 1.25
N ALA A 131 8.19 -21.97 0.14
CA ALA A 131 9.50 -21.45 -0.25
C ALA A 131 9.66 -19.98 0.13
N HIS A 132 8.58 -19.18 0.03
CA HIS A 132 8.63 -17.75 0.24
C HIS A 132 7.49 -17.25 1.13
N VAL A 133 7.81 -16.31 2.01
CA VAL A 133 6.79 -15.56 2.75
C VAL A 133 7.09 -14.06 2.62
N ILE A 134 6.04 -13.30 2.32
CA ILE A 134 6.11 -11.85 2.22
C ILE A 134 5.32 -11.27 3.39
N ILE A 135 6.00 -10.53 4.25
CA ILE A 135 5.39 -9.90 5.41
C ILE A 135 5.35 -8.40 5.18
N ASN A 136 4.17 -7.80 5.41
CA ASN A 136 4.04 -6.36 5.36
C ASN A 136 4.87 -5.70 6.46
N ASN A 137 5.63 -4.65 6.14
CA ASN A 137 6.58 -4.01 7.06
C ASN A 137 5.90 -3.15 8.15
N GLY A 138 4.58 -3.30 8.34
CA GLY A 138 3.89 -2.78 9.51
C GLY A 138 4.57 -3.31 10.76
N THR A 139 4.95 -2.40 11.66
CA THR A 139 5.89 -2.56 12.79
C THR A 139 5.65 -3.75 13.73
N ASN A 140 4.49 -4.42 13.65
CA ASN A 140 4.14 -5.56 14.50
C ASN A 140 4.36 -6.94 13.85
N LEU A 141 4.57 -7.02 12.53
CA LEU A 141 4.68 -8.31 11.81
C LEU A 141 6.11 -8.82 11.64
N ASN A 142 7.07 -7.92 11.53
CA ASN A 142 8.47 -8.27 11.33
C ASN A 142 9.15 -8.46 12.69
N ASN A 143 9.44 -9.71 13.07
CA ASN A 143 10.02 -10.05 14.37
C ASN A 143 11.10 -11.12 14.25
N LYS A 144 12.12 -11.05 15.12
CA LYS A 144 13.20 -12.05 15.23
C LYS A 144 12.69 -13.49 15.29
N MET A 145 11.57 -13.74 16.00
CA MET A 145 10.99 -15.08 16.09
C MET A 145 10.43 -15.58 14.74
N MET A 146 9.86 -14.69 13.91
CA MET A 146 9.41 -15.07 12.57
C MET A 146 10.59 -15.34 11.64
N THR A 147 11.64 -14.52 11.73
CA THR A 147 12.89 -14.74 10.98
C THR A 147 13.54 -16.07 11.36
N GLU A 148 13.60 -16.39 12.65
CA GLU A 148 14.17 -17.65 13.15
C GLU A 148 13.33 -18.86 12.70
N LEU A 149 12.01 -18.77 12.79
CA LEU A 149 11.11 -19.80 12.28
C LEU A 149 11.32 -20.01 10.76
N CYS A 150 11.42 -18.94 9.98
CA CYS A 150 11.68 -19.05 8.55
C CYS A 150 13.02 -19.72 8.27
N LYS A 151 14.09 -19.38 9.03
CA LYS A 151 15.40 -20.05 8.92
C LYS A 151 15.30 -21.54 9.23
N GLN A 152 14.62 -21.92 10.31
CA GLN A 152 14.44 -23.32 10.72
C GLN A 152 13.80 -24.16 9.61
N PHE A 153 12.78 -23.61 8.94
CA PHE A 153 12.06 -24.27 7.85
C PHE A 153 12.63 -23.98 6.46
N LYS A 154 13.79 -23.31 6.36
CA LYS A 154 14.44 -22.89 5.10
C LYS A 154 13.53 -22.06 4.17
N ILE A 155 12.63 -21.28 4.75
CA ILE A 155 11.70 -20.38 4.06
C ILE A 155 12.40 -19.03 3.83
N LYS A 156 12.35 -18.52 2.60
CA LYS A 156 12.84 -17.18 2.27
C LYS A 156 11.84 -16.12 2.72
N HIS A 157 12.24 -15.35 3.72
CA HIS A 157 11.45 -14.24 4.25
C HIS A 157 11.78 -12.93 3.51
N HIS A 158 10.76 -12.30 2.93
CA HIS A 158 10.86 -10.99 2.29
C HIS A 158 9.98 -9.97 3.00
N ASN A 159 10.49 -8.76 3.18
CA ASN A 159 9.69 -7.64 3.66
C ASN A 159 9.16 -6.87 2.45
N SER A 160 7.87 -6.51 2.45
CA SER A 160 7.38 -5.58 1.45
C SER A 160 8.00 -4.20 1.69
N THR A 161 8.47 -3.53 0.64
CA THR A 161 8.92 -2.14 0.75
C THR A 161 7.79 -1.24 1.24
N PRO A 162 8.02 -0.38 2.25
CA PRO A 162 7.02 0.61 2.66
C PRO A 162 6.65 1.49 1.46
N TYR A 163 5.36 1.81 1.30
CA TYR A 163 4.83 2.68 0.24
C TYR A 163 4.90 2.16 -1.23
N ARG A 164 5.17 0.86 -1.49
CA ARG A 164 5.00 0.27 -2.84
C ARG A 164 3.87 -0.79 -2.86
N PRO A 165 2.60 -0.36 -2.95
CA PRO A 165 1.44 -1.25 -2.90
C PRO A 165 1.35 -2.22 -4.09
N LYS A 166 2.04 -1.98 -5.22
CA LYS A 166 1.98 -2.89 -6.40
C LYS A 166 2.44 -4.31 -6.06
N MET A 167 3.41 -4.47 -5.17
CA MET A 167 3.95 -5.78 -4.78
C MET A 167 3.00 -6.56 -3.84
N ASN A 168 2.20 -5.83 -3.05
CA ASN A 168 1.20 -6.37 -2.12
C ASN A 168 -0.25 -6.23 -2.64
N GLY A 169 -0.47 -5.84 -3.89
CA GLY A 169 -1.80 -5.49 -4.39
C GLY A 169 -2.82 -6.62 -4.26
N VAL A 170 -2.35 -7.87 -4.39
CA VAL A 170 -3.16 -9.08 -4.17
C VAL A 170 -3.64 -9.16 -2.71
N VAL A 171 -2.73 -8.92 -1.76
CA VAL A 171 -3.01 -8.96 -0.32
C VAL A 171 -3.92 -7.80 0.07
N GLU A 172 -3.69 -6.60 -0.46
CA GLU A 172 -4.52 -5.41 -0.23
C GLU A 172 -5.94 -5.57 -0.78
N ALA A 173 -6.09 -6.13 -1.98
CA ALA A 173 -7.40 -6.38 -2.59
C ALA A 173 -8.22 -7.39 -1.76
N ALA A 174 -7.61 -8.49 -1.35
CA ALA A 174 -8.26 -9.47 -0.49
C ALA A 174 -8.63 -8.87 0.88
N LYS A 175 -7.75 -8.08 1.49
CA LYS A 175 -8.04 -7.35 2.73
C LYS A 175 -9.23 -6.40 2.58
N LYS A 176 -9.32 -5.69 1.45
CA LYS A 176 -10.46 -4.82 1.13
C LYS A 176 -11.76 -5.62 1.02
N ASN A 177 -11.72 -6.80 0.40
CA ASN A 177 -12.87 -7.69 0.30
C ASN A 177 -13.30 -8.24 1.67
N ILE A 178 -12.35 -8.71 2.48
CA ILE A 178 -12.63 -9.19 3.85
C ILE A 178 -13.27 -8.08 4.69
N LYS A 179 -12.73 -6.86 4.64
CA LYS A 179 -13.33 -5.70 5.33
C LYS A 179 -14.78 -5.46 4.89
N LYS A 180 -15.06 -5.49 3.59
CA LYS A 180 -16.42 -5.31 3.06
C LYS A 180 -17.38 -6.41 3.52
N ILE A 181 -16.93 -7.67 3.53
CA ILE A 181 -17.74 -8.80 4.01
C ILE A 181 -18.08 -8.60 5.49
N VAL A 182 -17.09 -8.31 6.33
CA VAL A 182 -17.29 -8.06 7.75
C VAL A 182 -18.26 -6.89 7.96
N GLN A 183 -18.10 -5.79 7.24
CA GLN A 183 -19.01 -4.64 7.32
C GLN A 183 -20.45 -4.99 6.97
N LYS A 184 -20.67 -5.75 5.89
CA LYS A 184 -22.03 -6.19 5.49
C LYS A 184 -22.67 -7.07 6.56
N MET A 185 -21.92 -8.04 7.09
CA MET A 185 -22.42 -8.98 8.11
C MET A 185 -22.83 -8.26 9.39
N VAL A 186 -22.08 -7.25 9.82
CA VAL A 186 -22.38 -6.46 11.03
C VAL A 186 -23.61 -5.56 10.85
N VAL A 187 -23.85 -5.02 9.65
CA VAL A 187 -25.05 -4.18 9.38
C VAL A 187 -26.34 -4.99 9.43
N THR A 188 -26.31 -6.26 9.00
CA THR A 188 -27.45 -7.19 9.12
C THR A 188 -27.68 -7.70 10.55
N TYR A 189 -26.68 -7.64 11.43
CA TYR A 189 -26.75 -8.04 12.85
C TYR A 189 -27.11 -6.85 13.75
N LYS A 190 -28.16 -6.11 13.38
CA LYS A 190 -28.82 -5.19 14.30
C LYS A 190 -30.10 -5.87 14.75
N ASP A 191 -30.00 -6.59 15.87
CA ASP A 191 -31.17 -7.01 16.66
C ASP A 191 -31.87 -5.77 17.25
#